data_AF-A0AAP9NHN4-F1
#
_entry.id   AF-A0AAP9NHN4-F1
#
_cell.length_a   1.000
_cell.length_b   1.000
_cell.length_c   1.000
_cell.angle_alpha   90.00
_cell.angle_beta   90.00
_cell.angle_gamma   90.00
#
_symmetry.space_group_name_H-M   'P 1'
#
loop_
_entity.id
_entity.type
_entity.pdbx_description
1 polymer ?
#
loop_
_entity_poly.entity_id
_entity_poly.type
_entity_poly.pdbx_seq_one_letter_code
_entity_poly.pdbx_strand_id
1 'polypeptide(L)'
;MSGCIQPNNSRYPDKIHEILKLSHKNREEIEKAPDFFINQKDSLKIRSIFFLVGNMADKYSLIPANEQDPFHSIILNNHIKEKEAWDPGKSRLGMALDSVYKTCTDPPRPKIVRDIEVITGNFLINNVEEAIKVWHRTKKFTECSFDDFCEYILPYRIGNESLSDWREQAYQKFSYLLDSISDPLELTKAIVQVSGIYYNAGMSKYPFFPTFSELDQLHWGSCDHLTAYLTLSLRAIGIPSTIDVVPAWANRSGGHAWNVVMNKDGRFVDVGFNGEGHNSISYKIPKIYRTRYSSNKGGIGYLDPLWKDVTGEYPMPVSDIALSGSDPDMKGDVLFLCIFNNKDWIPVAVSATENKKIITFGNVARGIPFGDNKIAGYQNEGKGIVYFPASVRNGVMAPFATPFILKENGDVHGLTPDHSALRSISLYRKYPKYGHISVYAARMAGGCFEKGVEERIFTYMNNEQIWW
;
A
#
# COMPACT_ATOMS: atom_id res chain seq x y z
N MET A 1 15.92 19.08 -19.43
CA MET A 1 16.93 20.17 -19.51
C MET A 1 18.12 19.75 -18.67
N SER A 2 19.29 19.63 -19.30
CA SER A 2 20.55 19.24 -18.67
C SER A 2 21.07 20.42 -17.85
N GLY A 3 20.97 20.34 -16.52
CA GLY A 3 21.55 21.31 -15.60
C GLY A 3 22.97 20.88 -15.25
N CYS A 4 23.95 21.57 -15.81
CA CYS A 4 25.36 21.44 -15.45
C CYS A 4 25.53 21.61 -13.94
N ILE A 5 25.99 20.55 -13.27
CA ILE A 5 26.39 20.57 -11.86
C ILE A 5 27.70 21.37 -11.78
N GLN A 6 27.67 22.50 -11.09
CA GLN A 6 28.90 23.18 -10.68
C GLN A 6 29.68 22.29 -9.71
N PRO A 7 31.03 22.29 -9.75
CA PRO A 7 31.86 21.48 -8.87
C PRO A 7 31.87 22.12 -7.48
N ASN A 8 30.85 21.84 -6.67
CA ASN A 8 30.94 22.11 -5.25
C ASN A 8 31.93 21.08 -4.69
N ASN A 9 33.02 21.57 -4.10
CA ASN A 9 34.19 20.81 -3.62
C ASN A 9 33.90 19.94 -2.38
N SER A 10 32.67 19.42 -2.28
CA SER A 10 32.13 18.63 -1.19
C SER A 10 32.23 17.15 -1.54
N ARG A 11 32.84 16.37 -0.66
CA ARG A 11 32.96 14.89 -0.77
C ARG A 11 31.62 14.20 -0.95
N TYR A 12 30.53 14.79 -0.44
CA TYR A 12 29.18 14.23 -0.51
C TYR A 12 28.15 15.23 -1.10
N PRO A 13 27.06 14.74 -1.73
CA PRO A 13 25.89 15.55 -2.04
C PRO A 13 25.17 16.11 -0.80
N ASP A 14 24.43 17.21 -0.94
CA ASP A 14 23.72 17.89 0.16
C ASP A 14 22.78 16.96 0.94
N LYS A 15 22.03 16.09 0.24
CA LYS A 15 21.14 15.11 0.87
C LYS A 15 21.88 14.19 1.84
N ILE A 16 23.14 13.84 1.57
CA ILE A 16 23.93 13.00 2.46
C ILE A 16 24.30 13.77 3.71
N HIS A 17 24.72 15.04 3.58
CA HIS A 17 25.00 15.89 4.74
C HIS A 17 23.80 16.04 5.67
N GLU A 18 22.59 16.16 5.11
CA GLU A 18 21.34 16.16 5.90
C GLU A 18 21.18 14.86 6.70
N ILE A 19 21.39 13.70 6.08
CA ILE A 19 21.28 12.40 6.74
C ILE A 19 22.34 12.23 7.83
N LEU A 20 23.58 12.60 7.55
CA LEU A 20 24.68 12.53 8.52
C LEU A 20 24.40 13.39 9.75
N LYS A 21 23.77 14.56 9.57
CA LYS A 21 23.31 15.41 10.68
C LYS A 21 22.20 14.73 11.49
N LEU A 22 21.25 14.06 10.83
CA LEU A 22 20.13 13.37 11.49
C LEU A 22 20.54 12.06 12.19
N SER A 23 21.65 11.43 11.77
CA SER A 23 22.11 10.15 12.32
C SER A 23 22.80 10.23 13.69
N HIS A 24 23.06 11.44 14.20
CA HIS A 24 23.63 11.66 15.53
C HIS A 24 24.87 10.77 15.82
N LYS A 25 24.76 9.83 16.76
CA LYS A 25 25.85 8.92 17.17
C LYS A 25 26.19 7.86 16.12
N ASN A 26 25.26 7.57 15.20
CA ASN A 26 25.43 6.56 14.16
C ASN A 26 26.05 7.12 12.87
N ARG A 27 26.48 8.39 12.89
CA ARG A 27 27.08 9.08 11.73
C ARG A 27 28.24 8.29 11.12
N GLU A 28 29.16 7.79 11.94
CA GLU A 28 30.34 7.06 11.46
C GLU A 28 29.95 5.78 10.71
N GLU A 29 28.90 5.07 11.16
CA GLU A 29 28.39 3.89 10.45
C GLU A 29 27.83 4.26 9.08
N ILE A 30 27.10 5.37 8.98
CA ILE A 30 26.57 5.83 7.69
C ILE A 30 27.68 6.31 6.76
N GLU A 31 28.71 7.02 7.26
CA GLU A 31 29.83 7.50 6.45
C GLU A 31 30.69 6.37 5.86
N LYS A 32 30.80 5.23 6.56
CA LYS A 32 31.58 4.06 6.09
C LYS A 32 31.21 3.62 4.68
N ALA A 33 29.92 3.54 4.34
CA ALA A 33 29.48 2.99 3.06
C ALA A 33 29.76 3.93 1.86
N PRO A 34 29.39 5.23 1.88
CA PRO A 34 29.83 6.21 0.89
C PRO A 34 31.35 6.22 0.72
N ASP A 35 32.11 6.23 1.81
CA ASP A 35 33.57 6.29 1.76
C ASP A 35 34.21 5.07 1.15
N PHE A 36 33.71 3.88 1.50
CA PHE A 36 34.12 2.64 0.91
C PHE A 36 34.01 2.69 -0.63
N PHE A 37 32.87 3.13 -1.17
CA PHE A 37 32.67 3.18 -2.62
C PHE A 37 33.39 4.35 -3.31
N ILE A 38 33.52 5.52 -2.66
CA ILE A 38 34.33 6.64 -3.17
C ILE A 38 35.79 6.21 -3.34
N ASN A 39 36.34 5.49 -2.36
CA ASN A 39 37.72 5.01 -2.40
C ASN A 39 37.94 3.97 -3.51
N GLN A 40 36.92 3.16 -3.84
CA GLN A 40 36.97 2.24 -4.98
C GLN A 40 36.90 2.94 -6.35
N LYS A 41 36.46 4.20 -6.40
CA LYS A 41 36.27 4.99 -7.64
C LYS A 41 35.29 4.35 -8.64
N ASP A 42 34.35 3.54 -8.16
CA ASP A 42 33.29 2.95 -8.97
C ASP A 42 32.08 3.90 -9.03
N SER A 43 31.90 4.57 -10.17
CA SER A 43 30.83 5.56 -10.35
C SER A 43 29.42 4.97 -10.14
N LEU A 44 29.20 3.71 -10.53
CA LEU A 44 27.89 3.07 -10.37
C LEU A 44 27.59 2.83 -8.90
N LYS A 45 28.55 2.27 -8.16
CA LYS A 45 28.41 2.02 -6.71
C LYS A 45 28.26 3.32 -5.92
N ILE A 46 29.05 4.34 -6.25
CA ILE A 46 28.97 5.67 -5.63
C ILE A 46 27.58 6.29 -5.84
N ARG A 47 27.04 6.25 -7.07
CA ARG A 47 25.69 6.77 -7.34
C ARG A 47 24.61 5.98 -6.60
N SER A 48 24.77 4.65 -6.52
CA SER A 48 23.82 3.77 -5.83
C SER A 48 23.77 4.05 -4.32
N ILE A 49 24.93 4.13 -3.65
CA ILE A 49 24.96 4.43 -2.21
C ILE A 49 24.46 5.85 -1.91
N PHE A 50 24.76 6.83 -2.78
CA PHE A 50 24.24 8.19 -2.61
C PHE A 50 22.72 8.26 -2.76
N PHE A 51 22.14 7.50 -3.69
CA PHE A 51 20.69 7.39 -3.79
C PHE A 51 20.09 6.74 -2.54
N LEU A 52 20.66 5.62 -2.09
CA LEU A 52 20.14 4.86 -0.96
C LEU A 52 20.18 5.68 0.34
N VAL A 53 21.35 6.19 0.71
CA VAL A 53 21.53 7.00 1.93
C VAL A 53 20.75 8.31 1.81
N GLY A 54 20.78 8.98 0.65
CA GLY A 54 20.09 10.25 0.46
C GLY A 54 18.56 10.20 0.57
N ASN A 55 17.95 9.00 0.66
CA ASN A 55 16.50 8.81 0.77
C ASN A 55 16.10 7.97 1.99
N MET A 56 16.97 7.81 3.01
CA MET A 56 16.70 6.95 4.17
C MET A 56 16.19 7.69 5.42
N ALA A 57 16.02 9.02 5.37
CA ALA A 57 15.71 9.87 6.54
C ALA A 57 14.47 9.42 7.34
N ASP A 58 13.44 8.96 6.63
CA ASP A 58 12.12 8.58 7.13
C ASP A 58 11.94 7.06 7.23
N LYS A 59 13.01 6.28 7.08
CA LYS A 59 12.96 4.81 7.12
C LYS A 59 13.13 4.33 8.56
N TYR A 60 12.21 3.47 9.01
CA TYR A 60 12.17 2.97 10.38
C TYR A 60 11.50 1.61 10.46
N SER A 61 11.74 0.92 11.57
CA SER A 61 11.04 -0.32 11.94
C SER A 61 10.06 -0.04 13.10
N LEU A 62 8.93 -0.77 13.14
CA LEU A 62 8.06 -0.82 14.31
C LEU A 62 8.27 -2.14 15.05
N ILE A 63 8.81 -2.06 16.27
CA ILE A 63 9.08 -3.22 17.12
C ILE A 63 8.29 -3.15 18.43
N PRO A 64 8.05 -4.28 19.12
CA PRO A 64 7.51 -4.27 20.47
C PRO A 64 8.41 -3.47 21.42
N ALA A 65 7.84 -2.56 22.21
CA ALA A 65 8.59 -1.82 23.24
C ALA A 65 9.02 -2.70 24.42
N ASN A 66 8.26 -3.76 24.72
CA ASN A 66 8.50 -4.70 25.81
C ASN A 66 8.96 -6.04 25.21
N GLU A 67 9.85 -6.76 25.88
CA GLU A 67 10.42 -8.03 25.36
C GLU A 67 9.39 -9.16 25.24
N GLN A 68 8.30 -9.11 25.99
CA GLN A 68 7.19 -10.05 25.86
C GLN A 68 6.21 -9.53 24.79
N ASP A 69 6.39 -9.94 23.54
CA ASP A 69 5.35 -9.79 22.52
C ASP A 69 4.38 -11.00 22.57
N PRO A 70 3.21 -10.88 23.23
CA PRO A 70 2.23 -11.96 23.28
C PRO A 70 1.65 -12.29 21.90
N PHE A 71 1.74 -11.38 20.93
CA PHE A 71 1.21 -11.61 19.58
C PHE A 71 2.16 -12.46 18.73
N HIS A 72 3.48 -12.35 18.95
CA HIS A 72 4.48 -13.04 18.14
C HIS A 72 4.34 -14.58 18.21
N SER A 73 4.13 -15.12 19.42
CA SER A 73 3.92 -16.57 19.59
C SER A 73 2.64 -17.10 18.92
N ILE A 74 1.63 -16.24 18.76
CA ILE A 74 0.36 -16.61 18.13
C ILE A 74 0.53 -16.74 16.62
N ILE A 75 1.21 -15.77 15.99
CA ILE A 75 1.41 -15.83 14.54
C ILE A 75 2.26 -17.04 14.16
N LEU A 76 3.31 -17.36 14.93
CA LEU A 76 4.19 -18.52 14.70
C LEU A 76 3.55 -19.88 15.03
N ASN A 77 2.27 -19.91 15.43
CA ASN A 77 1.60 -21.14 15.80
C ASN A 77 1.18 -21.95 14.56
N ASN A 78 2.01 -22.91 14.18
CA ASN A 78 1.81 -23.81 13.04
C ASN A 78 0.58 -24.75 13.17
N HIS A 79 -0.12 -24.77 14.31
CA HIS A 79 -1.37 -25.51 14.48
C HIS A 79 -2.60 -24.76 13.93
N ILE A 80 -2.48 -23.48 13.60
CA ILE A 80 -3.55 -22.70 13.01
C ILE A 80 -3.65 -23.04 11.51
N LYS A 81 -4.48 -24.02 11.15
CA LYS A 81 -4.81 -24.33 9.75
C LYS A 81 -6.23 -23.88 9.44
N GLU A 82 -6.37 -23.03 8.44
CA GLU A 82 -7.63 -22.35 8.12
C GLU A 82 -7.97 -22.46 6.64
N LYS A 83 -9.12 -23.05 6.30
CA LYS A 83 -9.59 -23.14 4.91
C LYS A 83 -10.27 -21.86 4.41
N GLU A 84 -10.81 -21.06 5.33
CA GLU A 84 -11.57 -19.83 5.04
C GLU A 84 -10.86 -18.61 5.64
N ALA A 85 -9.53 -18.62 5.66
CA ALA A 85 -8.68 -17.55 6.23
C ALA A 85 -8.94 -16.17 5.58
N TRP A 86 -9.53 -16.15 4.38
CA TRP A 86 -9.92 -14.93 3.66
C TRP A 86 -11.13 -14.22 4.28
N ASP A 87 -11.96 -14.89 5.09
CA ASP A 87 -13.11 -14.30 5.78
C ASP A 87 -12.67 -13.79 7.17
N PRO A 88 -12.65 -12.46 7.41
CA PRO A 88 -12.27 -11.90 8.72
C PRO A 88 -13.11 -12.45 9.88
N GLY A 89 -14.37 -12.83 9.63
CA GLY A 89 -15.27 -13.41 10.64
C GLY A 89 -14.98 -14.86 10.99
N LYS A 90 -14.12 -15.55 10.21
CA LYS A 90 -13.78 -16.96 10.40
C LYS A 90 -12.29 -17.21 10.67
N SER A 91 -11.44 -16.19 10.55
CA SER A 91 -10.03 -16.30 10.89
C SER A 91 -9.85 -16.53 12.41
N ARG A 92 -9.49 -17.75 12.80
CA ARG A 92 -9.13 -18.13 14.17
C ARG A 92 -7.88 -17.37 14.61
N LEU A 93 -6.94 -17.12 13.70
CA LEU A 93 -5.81 -16.23 13.96
C LEU A 93 -6.30 -14.84 14.37
N GLY A 94 -7.21 -14.25 13.59
CA GLY A 94 -7.79 -12.95 13.91
C GLY A 94 -8.56 -12.95 15.23
N MET A 95 -9.23 -14.05 15.59
CA MET A 95 -9.90 -14.21 16.89
C MET A 95 -8.90 -14.35 18.05
N ALA A 96 -7.78 -15.05 17.83
CA ALA A 96 -6.73 -15.21 18.84
C ALA A 96 -6.04 -13.87 19.14
N LEU A 97 -5.72 -13.10 18.09
CA LEU A 97 -5.17 -11.74 18.24
C LEU A 97 -6.16 -10.82 18.97
N ASP A 98 -7.45 -10.84 18.62
CA ASP A 98 -8.49 -10.10 19.35
C ASP A 98 -8.56 -10.50 20.83
N SER A 99 -8.42 -11.79 21.12
CA SER A 99 -8.42 -12.28 22.49
C SER A 99 -7.27 -11.67 23.28
N VAL A 100 -6.06 -11.63 22.71
CA VAL A 100 -4.91 -10.97 23.36
C VAL A 100 -5.17 -9.49 23.56
N TYR A 101 -5.71 -8.77 22.58
CA TYR A 101 -6.06 -7.36 22.75
C TYR A 101 -7.05 -7.12 23.90
N LYS A 102 -7.96 -8.07 24.15
CA LYS A 102 -8.95 -7.96 25.24
C LYS A 102 -8.40 -8.36 26.61
N THR A 103 -7.50 -9.34 26.67
CA THR A 103 -7.02 -9.92 27.93
C THR A 103 -5.67 -9.38 28.38
N CYS A 104 -4.87 -8.81 27.48
CA CYS A 104 -3.55 -8.27 27.80
C CYS A 104 -3.70 -6.94 28.52
N THR A 105 -3.23 -6.88 29.77
CA THR A 105 -3.28 -5.68 30.61
C THR A 105 -2.29 -4.60 30.18
N ASP A 106 -1.23 -4.97 29.46
CA ASP A 106 -0.25 -4.05 28.87
C ASP A 106 0.12 -4.53 27.45
N PRO A 107 -0.73 -4.26 26.43
CA PRO A 107 -0.42 -4.65 25.06
C PRO A 107 0.88 -3.98 24.60
N PRO A 108 1.78 -4.70 23.90
CA PRO A 108 3.05 -4.16 23.45
C PRO A 108 2.82 -2.89 22.63
N ARG A 109 3.41 -1.79 23.08
CA ARG A 109 3.35 -0.51 22.38
C ARG A 109 4.39 -0.53 21.26
N PRO A 110 4.06 0.00 20.07
CA PRO A 110 5.04 0.10 19.01
C PRO A 110 6.13 1.09 19.40
N LYS A 111 7.38 0.64 19.31
CA LYS A 111 8.58 1.48 19.39
C LYS A 111 9.10 1.71 17.98
N ILE A 112 9.26 2.98 17.62
CA ILE A 112 9.91 3.37 16.37
C ILE A 112 11.42 3.23 16.56
N VAL A 113 12.07 2.49 15.67
CA VAL A 113 13.53 2.44 15.56
C VAL A 113 13.91 2.98 14.19
N ARG A 114 14.50 4.18 14.15
CA ARG A 114 14.87 4.83 12.89
C ARG A 114 16.14 4.20 12.34
N ASP A 115 16.16 3.91 11.05
CA ASP A 115 17.30 3.23 10.43
C ASP A 115 18.58 4.07 10.52
N ILE A 116 18.46 5.40 10.37
CA ILE A 116 19.59 6.33 10.51
C ILE A 116 20.27 6.27 11.88
N GLU A 117 19.64 5.69 12.90
CA GLU A 117 20.19 5.56 14.26
C GLU A 117 20.85 4.21 14.52
N VAL A 118 20.57 3.17 13.72
CA VAL A 118 20.97 1.79 14.02
C VAL A 118 21.60 1.02 12.84
N ILE A 119 21.42 1.47 11.60
CA ILE A 119 21.96 0.78 10.43
C ILE A 119 23.49 0.84 10.44
N THR A 120 24.14 -0.25 10.04
CA THR A 120 25.61 -0.33 9.99
C THR A 120 26.13 -0.03 8.59
N GLY A 121 27.37 0.45 8.51
CA GLY A 121 28.04 0.68 7.24
C GLY A 121 28.20 -0.61 6.43
N ASN A 122 28.52 -1.72 7.10
CA ASN A 122 28.65 -3.03 6.46
C ASN A 122 27.33 -3.51 5.86
N PHE A 123 26.20 -3.29 6.54
CA PHE A 123 24.88 -3.62 5.99
C PHE A 123 24.62 -2.85 4.68
N LEU A 124 24.88 -1.53 4.67
CA LEU A 124 24.71 -0.69 3.48
C LEU A 124 25.62 -1.11 2.33
N ILE A 125 26.90 -1.41 2.63
CA ILE A 125 27.88 -1.89 1.64
C ILE A 125 27.40 -3.20 1.03
N ASN A 126 27.06 -4.20 1.87
CA ASN A 126 26.62 -5.51 1.41
C ASN A 126 25.34 -5.41 0.57
N ASN A 127 24.38 -4.58 0.96
CA ASN A 127 23.16 -4.37 0.19
C ASN A 127 23.44 -3.81 -1.21
N VAL A 128 24.32 -2.81 -1.33
CA VAL A 128 24.68 -2.21 -2.63
C VAL A 128 25.42 -3.22 -3.51
N GLU A 129 26.42 -3.92 -2.96
CA GLU A 129 27.21 -4.93 -3.68
C GLU A 129 26.31 -6.06 -4.22
N GLU A 130 25.48 -6.66 -3.36
CA GLU A 130 24.61 -7.76 -3.76
C GLU A 130 23.53 -7.29 -4.75
N ALA A 131 22.91 -6.11 -4.54
CA ALA A 131 21.92 -5.57 -5.48
C ALA A 131 22.52 -5.33 -6.87
N ILE A 132 23.72 -4.75 -6.98
CA ILE A 132 24.38 -4.51 -8.27
C ILE A 132 24.77 -5.83 -8.94
N LYS A 133 25.31 -6.77 -8.18
CA LYS A 133 25.69 -8.10 -8.67
C LYS A 133 24.50 -8.83 -9.29
N VAL A 134 23.36 -8.89 -8.60
CA VAL A 134 22.17 -9.57 -9.13
C VAL A 134 21.55 -8.79 -10.29
N TRP A 135 21.52 -7.45 -10.23
CA TRP A 135 21.03 -6.62 -11.34
C TRP A 135 21.86 -6.81 -12.61
N HIS A 136 23.19 -6.93 -12.50
CA HIS A 136 24.04 -7.25 -13.64
C HIS A 136 23.80 -8.67 -14.18
N ARG A 137 23.57 -9.66 -13.30
CA ARG A 137 23.22 -11.03 -13.71
C ARG A 137 21.92 -11.08 -14.51
N THR A 138 20.91 -10.31 -14.11
CA THR A 138 19.56 -10.32 -14.70
C THR A 138 19.28 -9.17 -15.66
N LYS A 139 20.28 -8.33 -15.96
CA LYS A 139 20.10 -7.12 -16.80
C LYS A 139 19.42 -7.39 -18.14
N LYS A 140 19.64 -8.57 -18.72
CA LYS A 140 19.06 -8.97 -20.02
C LYS A 140 17.57 -9.37 -19.95
N PHE A 141 16.99 -9.48 -18.75
CA PHE A 141 15.60 -9.91 -18.56
C PHE A 141 14.60 -8.75 -18.64
N THR A 142 15.07 -7.50 -18.47
CA THR A 142 14.23 -6.29 -18.45
C THR A 142 15.00 -5.10 -19.02
N GLU A 143 14.29 -4.10 -19.53
CA GLU A 143 14.86 -2.78 -19.87
C GLU A 143 15.03 -1.89 -18.62
N CYS A 144 15.50 -2.47 -17.51
CA CYS A 144 15.65 -1.77 -16.23
C CYS A 144 16.77 -0.72 -16.29
N SER A 145 16.39 0.55 -16.18
CA SER A 145 17.33 1.67 -16.11
C SER A 145 18.03 1.75 -14.75
N PHE A 146 19.03 2.62 -14.63
CA PHE A 146 19.64 2.89 -13.32
C PHE A 146 18.63 3.49 -12.31
N ASP A 147 17.74 4.37 -12.77
CA ASP A 147 16.75 4.98 -11.89
C ASP A 147 15.71 3.95 -11.42
N ASP A 148 15.33 3.01 -12.29
CA ASP A 148 14.47 1.88 -11.93
C ASP A 148 15.17 0.93 -10.94
N PHE A 149 16.45 0.63 -11.17
CA PHE A 149 17.26 -0.15 -10.24
C PHE A 149 17.28 0.48 -8.84
N CYS A 150 17.50 1.80 -8.77
CA CYS A 150 17.50 2.56 -7.52
C CYS A 150 16.18 2.47 -6.76
N GLU A 151 15.04 2.46 -7.44
CA GLU A 151 13.72 2.43 -6.81
C GLU A 151 13.19 1.02 -6.52
N TYR A 152 13.56 0.03 -7.34
CA TYR A 152 12.82 -1.23 -7.43
C TYR A 152 13.68 -2.49 -7.28
N ILE A 153 15.02 -2.37 -7.09
CA ILE A 153 15.92 -3.49 -6.76
C ILE A 153 16.80 -3.16 -5.55
N LEU A 154 17.47 -2.01 -5.60
CA LEU A 154 18.45 -1.53 -4.61
C LEU A 154 17.90 -1.38 -3.18
N PRO A 155 16.66 -0.91 -2.95
CA PRO A 155 16.19 -0.62 -1.60
C PRO A 155 16.20 -1.83 -0.67
N TYR A 156 16.70 -1.63 0.55
CA TYR A 156 16.73 -2.67 1.60
C TYR A 156 15.41 -2.79 2.38
N ARG A 157 14.44 -1.90 2.13
CA ARG A 157 13.21 -1.76 2.91
C ARG A 157 11.98 -1.70 1.99
N ILE A 158 10.87 -2.29 2.43
CA ILE A 158 9.57 -2.22 1.73
C ILE A 158 8.46 -1.62 2.60
N GLY A 159 8.47 -1.88 3.90
CA GLY A 159 7.57 -1.30 4.89
C GLY A 159 8.33 -0.93 6.16
N ASN A 160 7.76 -1.27 7.31
CA ASN A 160 8.32 -1.02 8.64
C ASN A 160 8.78 -2.31 9.35
N GLU A 161 9.17 -3.32 8.57
CA GLU A 161 9.80 -4.55 9.04
C GLU A 161 11.15 -4.26 9.73
N SER A 162 11.57 -5.14 10.65
CA SER A 162 12.92 -5.04 11.24
C SER A 162 14.01 -5.25 10.19
N LEU A 163 15.14 -4.53 10.34
CA LEU A 163 16.34 -4.80 9.55
C LEU A 163 16.77 -6.26 9.72
N SER A 164 17.05 -6.93 8.60
CA SER A 164 17.41 -8.35 8.55
C SER A 164 18.19 -8.66 7.27
N ASP A 165 18.81 -9.84 7.22
CA ASP A 165 19.54 -10.34 6.05
C ASP A 165 18.62 -10.94 4.97
N TRP A 166 17.42 -10.37 4.82
CA TRP A 166 16.37 -10.89 3.93
C TRP A 166 16.86 -11.08 2.49
N ARG A 167 17.76 -10.21 2.01
CA ARG A 167 18.25 -10.27 0.61
C ARG A 167 19.03 -11.54 0.37
N GLU A 168 19.89 -11.92 1.31
CA GLU A 168 20.62 -13.18 1.24
C GLU A 168 19.67 -14.37 1.38
N GLN A 169 18.77 -14.34 2.37
CA GLN A 169 17.81 -15.42 2.62
C GLN A 169 16.92 -15.69 1.38
N ALA A 170 16.35 -14.63 0.80
CA ALA A 170 15.53 -14.71 -0.39
C ALA A 170 16.32 -15.14 -1.62
N TYR A 171 17.56 -14.65 -1.78
CA TYR A 171 18.42 -15.07 -2.88
C TYR A 171 18.77 -16.55 -2.79
N GLN A 172 19.16 -17.05 -1.63
CA GLN A 172 19.43 -18.47 -1.41
C GLN A 172 18.19 -19.32 -1.72
N LYS A 173 17.00 -18.84 -1.35
CA LYS A 173 15.75 -19.54 -1.59
C LYS A 173 15.34 -19.58 -3.06
N PHE A 174 15.49 -18.49 -3.82
CA PHE A 174 14.86 -18.37 -5.14
C PHE A 174 15.83 -18.27 -6.33
N SER A 175 17.13 -18.05 -6.10
CA SER A 175 18.09 -17.83 -7.20
C SER A 175 18.25 -19.01 -8.16
N TYR A 176 17.93 -20.24 -7.73
CA TYR A 176 17.95 -21.43 -8.59
C TYR A 176 16.98 -21.33 -9.78
N LEU A 177 15.90 -20.55 -9.64
CA LEU A 177 14.92 -20.36 -10.71
C LEU A 177 15.51 -19.61 -11.91
N LEU A 178 16.53 -18.77 -11.68
CA LEU A 178 17.22 -18.01 -12.73
C LEU A 178 17.97 -18.91 -13.73
N ASP A 179 18.24 -20.16 -13.37
CA ASP A 179 18.95 -21.10 -14.23
C ASP A 179 18.04 -21.69 -15.32
N SER A 180 16.72 -21.63 -15.12
CA SER A 180 15.72 -22.19 -16.03
C SER A 180 14.73 -21.17 -16.60
N ILE A 181 14.52 -20.05 -15.91
CA ILE A 181 13.49 -19.06 -16.26
C ILE A 181 14.15 -17.70 -16.48
N SER A 182 13.94 -17.12 -17.66
CA SER A 182 14.47 -15.80 -18.04
C SER A 182 13.40 -14.73 -18.24
N ASP A 183 12.13 -15.13 -18.36
CA ASP A 183 11.02 -14.20 -18.43
C ASP A 183 10.63 -13.74 -16.99
N PRO A 184 10.63 -12.44 -16.69
CA PRO A 184 10.33 -11.92 -15.35
C PRO A 184 8.95 -12.31 -14.82
N LEU A 185 7.94 -12.39 -15.70
CA LEU A 185 6.58 -12.69 -15.30
C LEU A 185 6.46 -14.19 -14.97
N GLU A 186 6.98 -15.06 -15.81
CA GLU A 186 7.00 -16.50 -15.53
C GLU A 186 7.83 -16.84 -14.28
N LEU A 187 8.94 -16.12 -14.06
CA LEU A 187 9.75 -16.25 -12.85
C LEU A 187 8.97 -15.84 -11.60
N THR A 188 8.19 -14.75 -11.71
CA THR A 188 7.31 -14.28 -10.64
C THR A 188 6.23 -15.31 -10.31
N LYS A 189 5.55 -15.85 -11.33
CA LYS A 189 4.53 -16.91 -11.15
C LYS A 189 5.12 -18.14 -10.49
N ALA A 190 6.34 -18.53 -10.87
CA ALA A 190 7.05 -19.64 -10.24
C ALA A 190 7.29 -19.36 -8.75
N ILE A 191 7.74 -18.15 -8.36
CA ILE A 191 7.91 -17.78 -6.95
C ILE A 191 6.58 -17.82 -6.19
N VAL A 192 5.51 -17.26 -6.75
CA VAL A 192 4.17 -17.31 -6.14
C VAL A 192 3.78 -18.76 -5.88
N GLN A 193 3.98 -19.65 -6.85
CA GLN A 193 3.65 -21.08 -6.72
C GLN A 193 4.53 -21.80 -5.68
N VAL A 194 5.85 -21.62 -5.72
CA VAL A 194 6.77 -22.37 -4.84
C VAL A 194 6.83 -21.81 -3.41
N SER A 195 6.48 -20.54 -3.21
CA SER A 195 6.47 -19.93 -1.87
C SER A 195 5.40 -20.53 -0.96
N GLY A 196 4.28 -20.97 -1.54
CA GLY A 196 3.12 -21.48 -0.80
C GLY A 196 2.45 -20.45 0.11
N ILE A 197 2.82 -19.16 0.01
CA ILE A 197 2.24 -18.11 0.85
C ILE A 197 0.80 -17.84 0.44
N TYR A 198 -0.11 -17.71 1.41
CA TYR A 198 -1.53 -17.47 1.14
C TYR A 198 -2.14 -16.38 2.02
N TYR A 199 -3.26 -15.82 1.55
CA TYR A 199 -3.93 -14.72 2.23
C TYR A 199 -4.64 -15.19 3.51
N ASN A 200 -4.37 -14.49 4.62
CA ASN A 200 -5.08 -14.63 5.89
C ASN A 200 -5.51 -13.24 6.38
N ALA A 201 -6.82 -12.99 6.41
CA ALA A 201 -7.39 -11.72 6.85
C ALA A 201 -7.09 -11.39 8.31
N GLY A 202 -6.89 -12.40 9.17
CA GLY A 202 -6.55 -12.21 10.58
C GLY A 202 -5.21 -11.49 10.79
N MET A 203 -4.27 -11.63 9.85
CA MET A 203 -2.97 -10.95 9.91
C MET A 203 -3.08 -9.43 9.86
N SER A 204 -4.19 -8.86 9.41
CA SER A 204 -4.41 -7.39 9.49
C SER A 204 -4.54 -6.87 10.92
N LYS A 205 -4.63 -7.76 11.90
CA LYS A 205 -4.70 -7.44 13.33
C LYS A 205 -3.35 -7.62 14.03
N TYR A 206 -2.32 -8.11 13.34
CA TYR A 206 -0.99 -8.21 13.93
C TYR A 206 -0.37 -6.79 13.96
N PRO A 207 0.11 -6.31 15.12
CA PRO A 207 0.53 -4.91 15.26
C PRO A 207 1.91 -4.58 14.66
N PHE A 208 2.69 -5.59 14.26
CA PHE A 208 4.05 -5.42 13.73
C PHE A 208 4.15 -5.97 12.32
N PHE A 209 5.17 -5.57 11.58
CA PHE A 209 5.40 -6.07 10.23
C PHE A 209 6.43 -7.20 10.28
N PRO A 210 6.05 -8.46 9.97
CA PRO A 210 6.98 -9.56 10.06
C PRO A 210 8.14 -9.43 9.05
N THR A 211 9.31 -9.88 9.45
CA THR A 211 10.49 -10.01 8.58
C THR A 211 10.24 -11.02 7.46
N PHE A 212 11.09 -10.99 6.42
CA PHE A 212 11.05 -11.98 5.35
C PHE A 212 11.09 -13.42 5.87
N SER A 213 12.00 -13.74 6.80
CA SER A 213 12.13 -15.08 7.38
C SER A 213 10.88 -15.52 8.14
N GLU A 214 10.22 -14.61 8.85
CA GLU A 214 8.98 -14.92 9.55
C GLU A 214 7.86 -15.19 8.54
N LEU A 215 7.68 -14.34 7.53
CA LEU A 215 6.70 -14.59 6.46
C LEU A 215 6.98 -15.91 5.73
N ASP A 216 8.26 -16.24 5.53
CA ASP A 216 8.70 -17.49 4.92
C ASP A 216 8.31 -18.72 5.75
N GLN A 217 8.41 -18.62 7.07
CA GLN A 217 8.03 -19.67 8.01
C GLN A 217 6.51 -19.79 8.16
N LEU A 218 5.80 -18.67 8.18
CA LEU A 218 4.36 -18.58 8.40
C LEU A 218 3.57 -19.11 7.19
N HIS A 219 4.05 -18.84 5.97
CA HIS A 219 3.32 -19.05 4.72
C HIS A 219 1.93 -18.39 4.68
N TRP A 220 1.69 -17.36 5.50
CA TRP A 220 0.46 -16.57 5.42
C TRP A 220 0.65 -15.10 5.79
N GLY A 221 -0.27 -14.25 5.31
CA GLY A 221 -0.17 -12.81 5.50
C GLY A 221 -1.43 -12.04 5.09
N SER A 222 -1.49 -10.75 5.42
CA SER A 222 -2.43 -9.81 4.79
C SER A 222 -1.95 -9.48 3.37
N CYS A 223 -2.70 -8.67 2.61
CA CYS A 223 -2.23 -8.22 1.29
C CYS A 223 -0.88 -7.48 1.36
N ASP A 224 -0.65 -6.71 2.43
CA ASP A 224 0.60 -5.96 2.62
C ASP A 224 1.78 -6.92 2.88
N HIS A 225 1.56 -7.96 3.69
CA HIS A 225 2.59 -8.97 3.98
C HIS A 225 2.94 -9.81 2.75
N LEU A 226 1.92 -10.29 2.02
CA LEU A 226 2.12 -11.07 0.78
C LEU A 226 2.92 -10.26 -0.25
N THR A 227 2.52 -9.01 -0.47
CA THR A 227 3.17 -8.16 -1.46
C THR A 227 4.59 -7.75 -1.07
N ALA A 228 4.85 -7.52 0.22
CA ALA A 228 6.21 -7.34 0.73
C ALA A 228 7.08 -8.59 0.50
N TYR A 229 6.59 -9.78 0.88
CA TYR A 229 7.31 -11.03 0.70
C TYR A 229 7.71 -11.27 -0.77
N LEU A 230 6.78 -11.11 -1.71
CA LEU A 230 7.07 -11.29 -3.14
C LEU A 230 8.01 -10.20 -3.68
N THR A 231 7.84 -8.94 -3.25
CA THR A 231 8.74 -7.86 -3.66
C THR A 231 10.17 -8.13 -3.21
N LEU A 232 10.37 -8.49 -1.94
CA LEU A 232 11.70 -8.85 -1.41
C LEU A 232 12.28 -10.06 -2.15
N SER A 233 11.48 -11.10 -2.42
CA SER A 233 11.89 -12.27 -3.20
C SER A 233 12.42 -11.90 -4.59
N LEU A 234 11.68 -11.08 -5.33
CA LEU A 234 12.05 -10.67 -6.68
C LEU A 234 13.28 -9.74 -6.69
N ARG A 235 13.34 -8.79 -5.75
CA ARG A 235 14.49 -7.88 -5.60
C ARG A 235 15.77 -8.61 -5.28
N ALA A 236 15.69 -9.66 -4.46
CA ALA A 236 16.84 -10.46 -4.08
C ALA A 236 17.49 -11.14 -5.30
N ILE A 237 16.69 -11.55 -6.28
CA ILE A 237 17.18 -12.18 -7.52
C ILE A 237 17.34 -11.19 -8.69
N GLY A 238 17.24 -9.88 -8.44
CA GLY A 238 17.51 -8.84 -9.44
C GLY A 238 16.37 -8.51 -10.40
N ILE A 239 15.12 -8.86 -10.05
CA ILE A 239 13.94 -8.48 -10.85
C ILE A 239 13.32 -7.19 -10.25
N PRO A 240 13.14 -6.11 -11.05
CA PRO A 240 12.52 -4.89 -10.56
C PRO A 240 11.06 -5.14 -10.18
N SER A 241 10.74 -4.91 -8.91
CA SER A 241 9.40 -5.14 -8.36
C SER A 241 9.07 -4.13 -7.26
N THR A 242 7.78 -3.84 -7.13
CA THR A 242 7.22 -3.06 -6.02
C THR A 242 5.74 -3.36 -5.82
N ILE A 243 5.08 -2.51 -5.03
CA ILE A 243 3.69 -2.64 -4.61
C ILE A 243 2.89 -1.47 -5.21
N ASP A 244 1.77 -1.78 -5.85
CA ASP A 244 0.75 -0.80 -6.19
C ASP A 244 -0.42 -0.90 -5.18
N VAL A 245 -0.94 0.24 -4.75
CA VAL A 245 -1.88 0.38 -3.63
C VAL A 245 -3.10 1.18 -4.04
N VAL A 246 -4.27 0.71 -3.62
CA VAL A 246 -5.52 1.47 -3.58
C VAL A 246 -5.81 1.88 -2.14
N PRO A 247 -5.74 3.18 -1.81
CA PRO A 247 -5.89 3.63 -0.41
C PRO A 247 -7.27 3.34 0.16
N ALA A 248 -8.32 3.45 -0.68
CA ALA A 248 -9.68 3.14 -0.32
C ALA A 248 -10.51 2.72 -1.54
N TRP A 249 -11.38 1.73 -1.38
CA TRP A 249 -12.37 1.39 -2.40
C TRP A 249 -13.51 2.42 -2.42
N ALA A 250 -14.01 2.75 -3.61
CA ALA A 250 -15.11 3.71 -3.74
C ALA A 250 -16.47 3.12 -3.31
N ASN A 251 -16.67 1.81 -3.48
CA ASN A 251 -17.91 1.09 -3.20
C ASN A 251 -17.87 0.21 -1.93
N ARG A 252 -16.75 0.17 -1.19
CA ARG A 252 -16.68 -0.51 0.13
C ARG A 252 -15.61 0.04 1.08
N SER A 253 -15.57 -0.41 2.33
CA SER A 253 -14.44 -0.13 3.23
C SER A 253 -13.17 -0.89 2.83
N GLY A 254 -12.04 -0.39 3.33
CA GLY A 254 -10.72 -0.97 3.12
C GLY A 254 -10.05 -0.46 1.84
N GLY A 255 -8.81 -0.87 1.65
CA GLY A 255 -8.02 -0.68 0.44
C GLY A 255 -7.53 -2.03 -0.07
N HIS A 256 -6.47 -2.01 -0.86
CA HIS A 256 -5.75 -3.20 -1.29
C HIS A 256 -4.37 -2.87 -1.82
N ALA A 257 -3.49 -3.86 -1.76
CA ALA A 257 -2.13 -3.81 -2.29
C ALA A 257 -1.90 -5.07 -3.13
N TRP A 258 -1.23 -4.92 -4.27
CA TRP A 258 -0.76 -6.01 -5.13
C TRP A 258 0.65 -5.73 -5.63
N ASN A 259 1.32 -6.74 -6.18
CA ASN A 259 2.65 -6.57 -6.73
C ASN A 259 2.59 -6.05 -8.16
N VAL A 260 3.60 -5.29 -8.54
CA VAL A 260 3.89 -5.01 -9.94
C VAL A 260 5.33 -5.38 -10.25
N VAL A 261 5.51 -6.02 -11.40
CA VAL A 261 6.80 -6.52 -11.86
C VAL A 261 7.13 -5.94 -13.22
N MET A 262 8.38 -5.50 -13.40
CA MET A 262 8.84 -5.03 -14.69
C MET A 262 8.97 -6.20 -15.68
N ASN A 263 8.27 -6.12 -16.79
CA ASN A 263 8.36 -7.07 -17.89
C ASN A 263 9.61 -6.80 -18.76
N LYS A 264 9.83 -7.67 -19.75
CA LYS A 264 10.95 -7.55 -20.71
C LYS A 264 11.00 -6.22 -21.45
N ASP A 265 9.87 -5.55 -21.65
CA ASP A 265 9.75 -4.29 -22.39
C ASP A 265 9.89 -3.06 -21.48
N GLY A 266 10.28 -3.25 -20.20
CA GLY A 266 10.45 -2.17 -19.22
C GLY A 266 9.14 -1.63 -18.64
N ARG A 267 8.00 -2.31 -18.84
CA ARG A 267 6.69 -1.90 -18.31
C ARG A 267 6.34 -2.70 -17.07
N PHE A 268 5.76 -2.05 -16.07
CA PHE A 268 5.22 -2.72 -14.89
C PHE A 268 3.89 -3.39 -15.21
N VAL A 269 3.78 -4.67 -14.85
CA VAL A 269 2.58 -5.50 -15.00
C VAL A 269 2.14 -5.97 -13.62
N ASP A 270 0.85 -5.95 -13.35
CA ASP A 270 0.30 -6.36 -12.07
C ASP A 270 0.30 -7.88 -11.89
N VAL A 271 0.57 -8.29 -10.65
CA VAL A 271 0.65 -9.68 -10.22
C VAL A 271 -0.05 -9.81 -8.87
N GLY A 272 -0.90 -10.83 -8.78
CA GLY A 272 -1.59 -11.22 -7.55
C GLY A 272 -1.15 -12.59 -7.04
N PHE A 273 -1.91 -13.10 -6.07
CA PHE A 273 -1.67 -14.40 -5.45
C PHE A 273 -2.79 -15.41 -5.74
N ASN A 274 -3.74 -15.06 -6.62
CA ASN A 274 -4.65 -16.07 -7.17
C ASN A 274 -3.84 -16.99 -8.11
N GLY A 275 -4.47 -18.05 -8.62
CA GLY A 275 -3.80 -19.02 -9.50
C GLY A 275 -2.90 -18.36 -10.55
N GLU A 276 -1.76 -18.99 -10.87
CA GLU A 276 -0.76 -18.49 -11.83
C GLU A 276 -0.42 -16.98 -11.73
N GLY A 277 -0.47 -16.39 -10.52
CA GLY A 277 -0.12 -14.99 -10.28
C GLY A 277 -1.18 -13.97 -10.73
N HIS A 278 -2.42 -14.41 -10.99
CA HIS A 278 -3.47 -13.50 -11.46
C HIS A 278 -3.91 -12.52 -10.36
N ASN A 279 -4.07 -11.25 -10.73
CA ASN A 279 -4.59 -10.20 -9.87
C ASN A 279 -6.07 -9.95 -10.14
N SER A 280 -6.93 -10.25 -9.15
CA SER A 280 -8.38 -10.10 -9.31
C SER A 280 -8.87 -8.85 -8.60
N ILE A 281 -9.12 -7.79 -9.37
CA ILE A 281 -9.68 -6.54 -8.84
C ILE A 281 -11.17 -6.47 -9.15
N SER A 282 -11.99 -6.43 -8.10
CA SER A 282 -13.44 -6.51 -8.20
C SER A 282 -14.17 -5.24 -7.77
N TYR A 283 -13.45 -4.23 -7.26
CA TYR A 283 -14.03 -3.05 -6.62
C TYR A 283 -13.74 -1.76 -7.39
N LYS A 284 -14.57 -0.74 -7.18
CA LYS A 284 -14.38 0.57 -7.81
C LYS A 284 -13.14 1.24 -7.23
N ILE A 285 -12.21 1.56 -8.11
CA ILE A 285 -10.92 2.15 -7.77
C ILE A 285 -11.01 3.66 -7.95
N PRO A 286 -10.67 4.48 -6.96
CA PRO A 286 -10.59 5.93 -7.14
C PRO A 286 -9.22 6.40 -7.66
N LYS A 287 -8.14 5.79 -7.15
CA LYS A 287 -6.73 6.11 -7.41
C LYS A 287 -5.87 4.86 -7.16
N ILE A 288 -4.75 4.75 -7.87
CA ILE A 288 -3.73 3.72 -7.71
C ILE A 288 -2.38 4.40 -7.53
N TYR A 289 -1.63 3.97 -6.52
CA TYR A 289 -0.31 4.51 -6.20
C TYR A 289 0.75 3.43 -6.21
N ARG A 290 1.90 3.71 -6.83
CA ARG A 290 3.08 2.86 -6.79
C ARG A 290 4.01 3.27 -5.66
N THR A 291 4.39 2.33 -4.82
CA THR A 291 5.36 2.54 -3.75
C THR A 291 6.77 2.65 -4.33
N ARG A 292 7.48 3.72 -3.97
CA ARG A 292 8.89 3.98 -4.29
C ARG A 292 9.76 3.94 -3.04
N TYR A 293 11.07 4.05 -3.19
CA TYR A 293 11.96 4.24 -2.05
C TYR A 293 12.26 5.72 -1.79
N SER A 294 12.41 6.50 -2.86
CA SER A 294 12.55 7.94 -2.74
C SER A 294 11.21 8.61 -2.39
N SER A 295 11.27 9.53 -1.44
CA SER A 295 10.12 10.33 -1.02
C SER A 295 9.87 11.47 -2.01
N ASN A 296 8.61 11.69 -2.36
CA ASN A 296 8.20 12.91 -3.04
C ASN A 296 8.29 14.05 -2.03
N LYS A 297 9.20 15.02 -2.26
CA LYS A 297 9.34 16.23 -1.43
C LYS A 297 8.00 16.96 -1.43
N GLY A 298 7.20 16.76 -0.39
CA GLY A 298 5.81 17.22 -0.32
C GLY A 298 4.79 16.13 0.05
N GLY A 299 5.21 14.99 0.60
CA GLY A 299 4.27 14.03 1.19
C GLY A 299 3.39 14.72 2.24
N ILE A 300 2.11 14.82 1.95
CA ILE A 300 1.15 15.45 2.86
C ILE A 300 0.41 14.34 3.58
N GLY A 301 0.72 14.22 4.87
CA GLY A 301 -0.02 13.68 6.02
C GLY A 301 -0.95 12.46 5.87
N TYR A 302 -1.77 12.40 4.82
CA TYR A 302 -2.82 11.41 4.61
C TYR A 302 -2.54 10.44 3.45
N LEU A 303 -1.58 10.75 2.58
CA LEU A 303 -1.06 9.82 1.59
C LEU A 303 0.42 9.56 1.89
N ASP A 304 0.86 8.33 1.67
CA ASP A 304 2.24 7.96 1.93
C ASP A 304 3.20 8.82 1.06
N PRO A 305 4.24 9.45 1.65
CA PRO A 305 5.22 10.23 0.89
C PRO A 305 5.95 9.44 -0.22
N LEU A 306 5.97 8.11 -0.12
CA LEU A 306 6.59 7.20 -1.07
C LEU A 306 5.68 6.85 -2.26
N TRP A 307 4.42 7.27 -2.23
CA TRP A 307 3.45 6.95 -3.27
C TRP A 307 3.57 7.88 -4.48
N LYS A 308 3.76 7.27 -5.65
CA LYS A 308 3.64 7.91 -6.96
C LYS A 308 2.28 7.55 -7.56
N ASP A 309 1.52 8.55 -8.01
CA ASP A 309 0.28 8.29 -8.75
C ASP A 309 0.56 7.58 -10.08
N VAL A 310 0.00 6.39 -10.24
CA VAL A 310 0.08 5.56 -11.45
C VAL A 310 -1.31 5.21 -11.97
N THR A 311 -2.36 5.92 -11.52
CA THR A 311 -3.75 5.62 -11.87
C THR A 311 -3.97 5.59 -13.39
N GLY A 312 -3.30 6.47 -14.14
CA GLY A 312 -3.37 6.53 -15.60
C GLY A 312 -2.51 5.50 -16.35
N GLU A 313 -1.66 4.73 -15.65
CA GLU A 313 -0.89 3.61 -16.25
C GLU A 313 -1.77 2.36 -16.45
N TYR A 314 -2.92 2.29 -15.76
CA TYR A 314 -3.85 1.17 -15.85
C TYR A 314 -4.88 1.37 -16.97
N PRO A 315 -5.36 0.29 -17.61
CA PRO A 315 -6.35 0.36 -18.70
C PRO A 315 -7.77 0.60 -18.15
N MET A 316 -7.96 1.72 -17.46
CA MET A 316 -9.23 2.18 -16.93
C MET A 316 -9.46 3.67 -17.22
N PRO A 317 -10.70 4.12 -17.38
CA PRO A 317 -10.98 5.51 -17.72
C PRO A 317 -10.75 6.44 -16.52
N VAL A 318 -10.00 7.51 -16.76
CA VAL A 318 -9.68 8.57 -15.79
C VAL A 318 -10.05 9.95 -16.32
N SER A 319 -10.31 10.91 -15.43
CA SER A 319 -10.53 12.33 -15.74
C SER A 319 -9.63 13.20 -14.89
N ASP A 320 -9.26 14.36 -15.43
CA ASP A 320 -8.78 15.47 -14.61
C ASP A 320 -9.98 16.26 -14.11
N ILE A 321 -9.97 16.60 -12.82
CA ILE A 321 -11.05 17.33 -12.16
C ILE A 321 -10.54 18.72 -11.82
N ALA A 322 -11.30 19.73 -12.21
CA ALA A 322 -11.07 21.13 -11.82
C ALA A 322 -12.25 21.60 -10.95
N LEU A 323 -11.95 22.07 -9.74
CA LEU A 323 -12.90 22.65 -8.82
C LEU A 323 -12.57 24.12 -8.61
N SER A 324 -13.59 24.97 -8.57
CA SER A 324 -13.41 26.37 -8.20
C SER A 324 -13.15 26.48 -6.70
N GLY A 325 -11.99 27.01 -6.30
CA GLY A 325 -11.69 27.34 -4.91
C GLY A 325 -12.03 28.80 -4.64
N SER A 326 -12.90 29.08 -3.67
CA SER A 326 -13.37 30.45 -3.37
C SER A 326 -13.01 30.95 -1.98
N ASP A 327 -12.30 30.17 -1.16
CA ASP A 327 -12.03 30.55 0.22
C ASP A 327 -10.60 31.15 0.39
N PRO A 328 -10.49 32.45 0.71
CA PRO A 328 -9.21 33.10 1.00
C PRO A 328 -8.43 32.45 2.13
N ASP A 329 -9.11 31.76 3.05
CA ASP A 329 -8.51 31.15 4.22
C ASP A 329 -7.76 29.87 3.87
N MET A 330 -8.00 29.23 2.71
CA MET A 330 -7.34 27.97 2.29
C MET A 330 -5.83 28.10 1.97
N LYS A 331 -5.23 29.27 2.18
CA LYS A 331 -3.83 29.54 1.82
C LYS A 331 -2.88 28.67 2.66
N GLY A 332 -2.24 27.70 2.01
CA GLY A 332 -1.28 26.79 2.64
C GLY A 332 -1.90 25.51 3.21
N ASP A 333 -3.22 25.32 3.05
CA ASP A 333 -3.86 24.04 3.30
C ASP A 333 -3.52 23.06 2.18
N VAL A 334 -3.60 21.76 2.49
CA VAL A 334 -3.52 20.73 1.47
C VAL A 334 -4.90 20.23 1.16
N LEU A 335 -5.18 20.11 -0.14
CA LEU A 335 -6.50 19.84 -0.67
C LEU A 335 -6.56 18.41 -1.21
N PHE A 336 -7.62 17.72 -0.82
CA PHE A 336 -7.84 16.33 -1.14
C PHE A 336 -9.19 16.08 -1.80
N LEU A 337 -9.26 15.03 -2.60
CA LEU A 337 -10.50 14.30 -2.82
C LEU A 337 -10.53 13.11 -1.87
N CYS A 338 -11.67 12.94 -1.19
CA CYS A 338 -11.89 11.88 -0.22
C CYS A 338 -12.99 10.90 -0.66
N ILE A 339 -12.89 9.66 -0.17
CA ILE A 339 -13.86 8.58 -0.35
C ILE A 339 -14.41 8.17 1.00
N PHE A 340 -15.74 8.07 1.11
CA PHE A 340 -16.38 7.60 2.33
C PHE A 340 -16.17 6.10 2.52
N ASN A 341 -15.62 5.63 3.64
CA ASN A 341 -15.39 4.20 3.90
C ASN A 341 -16.47 3.55 4.78
N ASN A 342 -17.65 4.18 4.91
CA ASN A 342 -18.74 3.82 5.85
C ASN A 342 -18.53 4.26 7.31
N LYS A 343 -17.42 4.93 7.62
CA LYS A 343 -17.15 5.55 8.92
C LYS A 343 -16.56 6.96 8.75
N ASP A 344 -15.50 7.06 7.97
CA ASP A 344 -14.67 8.25 7.79
C ASP A 344 -14.55 8.61 6.30
N TRP A 345 -14.16 9.86 6.01
CA TRP A 345 -13.74 10.31 4.68
C TRP A 345 -12.24 10.11 4.53
N ILE A 346 -11.84 9.20 3.64
CA ILE A 346 -10.45 8.80 3.43
C ILE A 346 -9.87 9.59 2.26
N PRO A 347 -8.80 10.39 2.45
CA PRO A 347 -8.11 11.05 1.35
C PRO A 347 -7.57 10.04 0.36
N VAL A 348 -7.86 10.24 -0.92
CA VAL A 348 -7.40 9.35 -2.00
C VAL A 348 -6.62 10.09 -3.07
N ALA A 349 -6.79 11.40 -3.25
CA ALA A 349 -6.07 12.20 -4.23
C ALA A 349 -5.67 13.55 -3.63
N VAL A 350 -4.48 14.03 -3.96
CA VAL A 350 -3.98 15.36 -3.58
C VAL A 350 -4.01 16.31 -4.78
N SER A 351 -4.22 17.59 -4.56
CA SER A 351 -4.25 18.61 -5.62
C SER A 351 -2.89 18.77 -6.30
N ALA A 352 -2.89 18.85 -7.64
CA ALA A 352 -1.70 18.98 -8.48
C ALA A 352 -1.28 20.45 -8.74
N THR A 353 -2.21 21.39 -8.65
CA THR A 353 -1.95 22.84 -8.85
C THR A 353 -2.94 23.65 -8.02
N GLU A 354 -2.41 24.66 -7.33
CA GLU A 354 -3.17 25.65 -6.57
C GLU A 354 -2.99 27.03 -7.18
N ASN A 355 -3.54 27.25 -8.38
CA ASN A 355 -3.84 28.62 -8.73
C ASN A 355 -5.06 29.00 -7.88
N LYS A 356 -4.98 30.06 -7.06
CA LYS A 356 -5.95 30.45 -6.00
C LYS A 356 -7.45 30.45 -6.37
N LYS A 357 -7.82 30.22 -7.63
CA LYS A 357 -9.19 30.12 -8.13
C LYS A 357 -9.59 28.72 -8.63
N ILE A 358 -8.64 27.87 -9.03
CA ILE A 358 -8.90 26.55 -9.62
C ILE A 358 -7.97 25.53 -8.97
N ILE A 359 -8.58 24.53 -8.36
CA ILE A 359 -7.93 23.38 -7.73
C ILE A 359 -8.07 22.20 -8.66
N THR A 360 -6.96 21.58 -9.05
CA THR A 360 -6.98 20.46 -10.00
C THR A 360 -6.53 19.15 -9.38
N PHE A 361 -7.22 18.06 -9.71
CA PHE A 361 -6.85 16.69 -9.36
C PHE A 361 -6.67 15.88 -10.64
N GLY A 362 -5.48 15.35 -10.86
CA GLY A 362 -5.16 14.57 -12.05
C GLY A 362 -5.55 13.10 -11.93
N ASN A 363 -5.79 12.45 -13.08
CA ASN A 363 -5.95 10.99 -13.20
C ASN A 363 -6.97 10.38 -12.22
N VAL A 364 -8.14 11.00 -12.05
CA VAL A 364 -9.20 10.53 -11.14
C VAL A 364 -10.06 9.48 -11.84
N ALA A 365 -10.19 8.30 -11.28
CA ALA A 365 -10.88 7.19 -11.92
C ALA A 365 -12.41 7.37 -11.99
N ARG A 366 -13.04 6.84 -13.05
CA ARG A 366 -14.47 7.07 -13.34
C ARG A 366 -15.41 5.94 -12.87
N GLY A 367 -14.92 5.00 -12.06
CA GLY A 367 -15.74 3.92 -11.50
C GLY A 367 -15.86 2.65 -12.36
N ILE A 368 -15.12 2.55 -13.46
CA ILE A 368 -14.97 1.31 -14.24
C ILE A 368 -13.63 0.66 -13.86
N PRO A 369 -13.61 -0.52 -13.21
CA PRO A 369 -12.36 -1.19 -12.86
C PRO A 369 -11.67 -1.78 -14.10
N PHE A 370 -10.35 -2.00 -13.99
CA PHE A 370 -9.56 -2.74 -14.96
C PHE A 370 -9.60 -4.25 -14.68
N GLY A 371 -9.15 -5.06 -15.64
CA GLY A 371 -9.09 -6.52 -15.54
C GLY A 371 -10.43 -7.24 -15.82
N ASP A 372 -10.37 -8.57 -15.78
CA ASP A 372 -11.46 -9.44 -16.23
C ASP A 372 -12.52 -9.71 -15.14
N ASN A 373 -12.18 -9.43 -13.88
CA ASN A 373 -13.04 -9.67 -12.73
C ASN A 373 -13.93 -8.47 -12.41
N LYS A 374 -14.65 -7.95 -13.41
CA LYS A 374 -15.76 -7.05 -13.13
C LYS A 374 -16.81 -7.83 -12.37
N ILE A 375 -17.25 -7.33 -11.20
CA ILE A 375 -18.42 -7.91 -10.57
C ILE A 375 -19.63 -7.54 -11.45
N ALA A 376 -19.97 -8.43 -12.38
CA ALA A 376 -21.20 -8.35 -13.13
C ALA A 376 -22.36 -8.59 -12.16
N GLY A 377 -23.36 -7.70 -12.15
CA GLY A 377 -24.66 -8.01 -11.55
C GLY A 377 -25.03 -7.31 -10.23
N TYR A 378 -24.36 -6.23 -9.83
CA TYR A 378 -24.95 -5.39 -8.79
C TYR A 378 -26.03 -4.49 -9.37
N GLN A 379 -27.29 -4.89 -9.18
CA GLN A 379 -28.40 -3.97 -9.38
C GLN A 379 -28.19 -2.73 -8.49
N ASN A 380 -28.22 -1.54 -9.09
CA ASN A 380 -28.18 -0.23 -8.44
C ASN A 380 -26.86 0.21 -7.79
N GLU A 381 -25.69 -0.25 -8.26
CA GLU A 381 -24.37 0.16 -7.72
C GLU A 381 -23.94 1.62 -8.04
N GLY A 382 -24.78 2.37 -8.74
CA GLY A 382 -24.52 3.73 -9.23
C GLY A 382 -23.50 3.75 -10.39
N LYS A 383 -23.65 4.69 -11.32
CA LYS A 383 -22.70 4.90 -12.42
C LYS A 383 -21.70 5.99 -12.02
N GLY A 384 -20.47 5.59 -11.69
CA GLY A 384 -19.42 6.51 -11.25
C GLY A 384 -18.98 6.34 -9.78
N ILE A 385 -18.25 7.36 -9.29
CA ILE A 385 -17.70 7.45 -7.93
C ILE A 385 -18.09 8.80 -7.31
N VAL A 386 -18.49 8.78 -6.04
CA VAL A 386 -18.69 10.00 -5.23
C VAL A 386 -17.35 10.43 -4.65
N TYR A 387 -16.95 11.66 -4.91
CA TYR A 387 -15.78 12.31 -4.31
C TYR A 387 -16.19 13.47 -3.41
N PHE A 388 -15.52 13.60 -2.28
CA PHE A 388 -15.72 14.69 -1.33
C PHE A 388 -14.47 15.59 -1.28
N PRO A 389 -14.55 16.85 -1.75
CA PRO A 389 -13.44 17.79 -1.69
C PRO A 389 -13.24 18.33 -0.28
N ALA A 390 -12.07 18.10 0.30
CA ALA A 390 -11.76 18.54 1.66
C ALA A 390 -10.35 19.12 1.77
N SER A 391 -10.19 20.13 2.63
CA SER A 391 -8.90 20.62 3.07
C SER A 391 -8.57 20.00 4.43
N VAL A 392 -7.28 19.91 4.74
CA VAL A 392 -6.86 19.60 6.11
C VAL A 392 -6.04 20.74 6.69
N ARG A 393 -6.49 21.24 7.84
CA ARG A 393 -5.79 22.24 8.65
C ARG A 393 -5.68 21.76 10.09
N ASN A 394 -4.47 21.73 10.64
CA ASN A 394 -4.21 21.32 12.03
C ASN A 394 -4.81 19.93 12.37
N GLY A 395 -4.79 18.99 11.42
CA GLY A 395 -5.34 17.64 11.58
C GLY A 395 -6.87 17.54 11.48
N VAL A 396 -7.57 18.66 11.23
CA VAL A 396 -9.02 18.70 11.05
C VAL A 396 -9.35 18.76 9.57
N MET A 397 -10.18 17.83 9.11
CA MET A 397 -10.70 17.79 7.75
C MET A 397 -11.96 18.65 7.64
N ALA A 398 -11.96 19.60 6.70
CA ALA A 398 -13.10 20.48 6.43
C ALA A 398 -13.46 20.47 4.93
N PRO A 399 -14.76 20.42 4.56
CA PRO A 399 -15.15 20.59 3.17
C PRO A 399 -14.78 21.97 2.65
N PHE A 400 -14.27 22.05 1.42
CA PHE A 400 -14.13 23.32 0.70
C PHE A 400 -15.08 23.45 -0.51
N ALA A 401 -15.73 22.35 -0.91
CA ALA A 401 -16.72 22.32 -1.96
C ALA A 401 -17.76 21.21 -1.70
N THR A 402 -18.90 21.27 -2.39
CA THR A 402 -19.91 20.22 -2.31
C THR A 402 -19.37 18.91 -2.90
N PRO A 403 -19.78 17.73 -2.37
CA PRO A 403 -19.43 16.46 -2.99
C PRO A 403 -19.96 16.38 -4.42
N PHE A 404 -19.35 15.54 -5.25
CA PHE A 404 -19.79 15.32 -6.63
C PHE A 404 -19.67 13.85 -7.03
N ILE A 405 -20.44 13.44 -8.04
CA ILE A 405 -20.30 12.16 -8.72
C ILE A 405 -19.48 12.39 -9.98
N LEU A 406 -18.34 11.71 -10.10
CA LEU A 406 -17.65 11.54 -11.37
C LEU A 406 -18.22 10.30 -12.06
N LYS A 407 -18.99 10.52 -13.12
CA LYS A 407 -19.65 9.45 -13.88
C LYS A 407 -18.66 8.74 -14.80
N GLU A 408 -19.04 7.54 -15.21
CA GLU A 408 -18.26 6.66 -16.11
C GLU A 408 -17.92 7.31 -17.45
N ASN A 409 -18.81 8.16 -17.97
CA ASN A 409 -18.60 8.91 -19.21
C ASN A 409 -17.67 10.14 -19.04
N GLY A 410 -17.32 10.49 -17.80
CA GLY A 410 -16.49 11.66 -17.47
C GLY A 410 -17.25 12.87 -16.97
N ASP A 411 -18.59 12.84 -16.99
CA ASP A 411 -19.40 13.95 -16.50
C ASP A 411 -19.28 14.11 -14.98
N VAL A 412 -19.15 15.36 -14.54
CA VAL A 412 -19.16 15.73 -13.12
C VAL A 412 -20.56 16.19 -12.74
N HIS A 413 -21.20 15.50 -11.80
CA HIS A 413 -22.51 15.87 -11.26
C HIS A 413 -22.38 16.30 -9.80
N GLY A 414 -22.51 17.60 -9.54
CA GLY A 414 -22.47 18.16 -8.19
C GLY A 414 -23.66 17.70 -7.34
N LEU A 415 -23.39 17.38 -6.07
CA LEU A 415 -24.39 17.00 -5.06
C LEU A 415 -24.66 18.21 -4.15
N THR A 416 -25.19 19.28 -4.74
CA THR A 416 -25.55 20.50 -4.02
C THR A 416 -26.86 20.30 -3.27
N PRO A 417 -26.90 20.53 -1.93
CA PRO A 417 -28.13 20.41 -1.17
C PRO A 417 -29.15 21.48 -1.57
N ASP A 418 -30.41 21.06 -1.73
CA ASP A 418 -31.54 21.98 -1.82
C ASP A 418 -32.05 22.26 -0.40
N HIS A 419 -31.92 23.51 0.05
CA HIS A 419 -32.36 23.95 1.37
C HIS A 419 -33.81 24.48 1.36
N SER A 420 -34.44 24.59 0.19
CA SER A 420 -35.77 25.17 0.03
C SER A 420 -36.90 24.15 0.15
N ALA A 421 -36.62 22.87 -0.08
CA ALA A 421 -37.63 21.81 -0.08
C ALA A 421 -37.12 20.52 0.57
N LEU A 422 -38.01 19.86 1.31
CA LEU A 422 -37.78 18.50 1.78
C LEU A 422 -38.06 17.50 0.65
N ARG A 423 -37.27 16.42 0.62
CA ARG A 423 -37.48 15.29 -0.31
C ARG A 423 -37.40 13.97 0.44
N SER A 424 -38.22 13.02 0.02
CA SER A 424 -38.04 11.62 0.40
C SER A 424 -36.87 11.04 -0.39
N ILE A 425 -36.02 10.28 0.30
CA ILE A 425 -34.90 9.55 -0.31
C ILE A 425 -34.98 8.08 0.09
N SER A 426 -34.69 7.20 -0.86
CA SER A 426 -34.45 5.79 -0.59
C SER A 426 -32.95 5.57 -0.50
N LEU A 427 -32.47 5.22 0.70
CA LEU A 427 -31.07 4.92 0.93
C LEU A 427 -30.82 3.44 0.67
N TYR A 428 -29.91 3.16 -0.26
CA TYR A 428 -29.40 1.81 -0.47
C TYR A 428 -28.12 1.62 0.33
N ARG A 429 -27.85 0.38 0.76
CA ARG A 429 -26.57 0.00 1.35
C ARG A 429 -25.43 0.40 0.41
N LYS A 430 -24.41 1.09 0.95
CA LYS A 430 -23.18 1.39 0.22
C LYS A 430 -22.52 0.11 -0.29
N TYR A 431 -22.54 -0.94 0.53
CA TYR A 431 -21.95 -2.24 0.19
C TYR A 431 -22.94 -3.08 -0.61
N PRO A 432 -22.56 -3.55 -1.80
CA PRO A 432 -23.36 -4.51 -2.53
C PRO A 432 -23.61 -5.79 -1.72
N LYS A 433 -24.72 -6.50 -2.01
CA LYS A 433 -25.04 -7.77 -1.37
C LYS A 433 -24.16 -8.83 -2.03
N TYR A 434 -23.00 -9.07 -1.46
CA TYR A 434 -22.09 -10.12 -1.89
C TYR A 434 -22.76 -11.51 -1.73
N GLY A 435 -22.34 -12.49 -2.53
CA GLY A 435 -22.89 -13.86 -2.48
C GLY A 435 -22.85 -14.46 -1.07
N HIS A 436 -21.76 -14.25 -0.33
CA HIS A 436 -21.64 -14.70 1.06
C HIS A 436 -22.67 -14.05 2.00
N ILE A 437 -23.02 -12.76 1.80
CA ILE A 437 -24.09 -12.09 2.57
C ILE A 437 -25.45 -12.75 2.30
N SER A 438 -25.70 -13.20 1.06
CA SER A 438 -26.92 -13.95 0.74
C SER A 438 -27.00 -15.27 1.49
N VAL A 439 -25.87 -15.98 1.64
CA VAL A 439 -25.78 -17.22 2.42
C VAL A 439 -26.02 -16.95 3.91
N TYR A 440 -25.41 -15.90 4.48
CA TYR A 440 -25.66 -15.51 5.88
C TYR A 440 -27.13 -15.11 6.11
N ALA A 441 -27.71 -14.30 5.23
CA ALA A 441 -29.10 -13.89 5.32
C ALA A 441 -30.07 -15.08 5.28
N ALA A 442 -29.78 -16.09 4.43
CA ALA A 442 -30.56 -17.33 4.41
C ALA A 442 -30.47 -18.12 5.72
N ARG A 443 -29.29 -18.12 6.37
CA ARG A 443 -29.09 -18.75 7.69
C ARG A 443 -29.72 -17.96 8.85
N MET A 444 -29.99 -16.68 8.64
CA MET A 444 -30.68 -15.81 9.60
C MET A 444 -32.21 -15.85 9.45
N ALA A 445 -32.76 -16.56 8.46
CA ALA A 445 -34.20 -16.70 8.30
C ALA A 445 -34.78 -17.44 9.52
N GLY A 446 -35.65 -16.76 10.28
CA GLY A 446 -36.19 -17.27 11.55
C GLY A 446 -35.27 -17.08 12.77
N GLY A 447 -34.09 -16.47 12.61
CA GLY A 447 -33.19 -16.14 13.71
C GLY A 447 -33.70 -14.93 14.50
N CYS A 448 -33.63 -15.01 15.83
CA CYS A 448 -33.87 -13.89 16.75
C CYS A 448 -32.52 -13.33 17.25
N PHE A 449 -32.42 -12.00 17.36
CA PHE A 449 -31.32 -11.35 18.06
C PHE A 449 -31.77 -11.07 19.50
N GLU A 450 -31.22 -11.79 20.47
CA GLU A 450 -31.41 -11.44 21.88
C GLU A 450 -30.39 -10.36 22.26
N LYS A 451 -30.87 -9.12 22.36
CA LYS A 451 -30.13 -8.04 23.00
C LYS A 451 -30.77 -7.77 24.36
N GLY A 452 -29.95 -7.66 25.40
CA GLY A 452 -30.41 -7.25 26.72
C GLY A 452 -31.23 -5.95 26.65
N VAL A 453 -32.53 -6.10 26.95
CA VAL A 453 -33.54 -5.12 27.36
C VAL A 453 -33.79 -3.94 26.40
N GLU A 454 -34.35 -4.23 25.23
CA GLU A 454 -35.55 -3.55 24.70
C GLU A 454 -36.00 -4.27 23.42
N GLU A 455 -37.17 -4.90 23.46
CA GLU A 455 -37.73 -5.68 22.36
C GLU A 455 -38.31 -4.75 21.29
N ARG A 456 -37.79 -4.84 20.06
CA ARG A 456 -38.55 -4.53 18.84
C ARG A 456 -38.36 -5.67 17.88
N ILE A 457 -39.43 -6.41 17.64
CA ILE A 457 -39.42 -7.58 16.79
C ILE A 457 -39.54 -7.09 15.34
N PHE A 458 -38.77 -7.64 14.42
CA PHE A 458 -39.06 -7.51 12.99
C PHE A 458 -38.87 -8.89 12.35
N THR A 459 -39.54 -9.14 11.24
CA THR A 459 -39.29 -10.33 10.42
C THR A 459 -39.17 -9.94 8.95
N TYR A 460 -38.56 -10.82 8.17
CA TYR A 460 -38.47 -10.66 6.72
C TYR A 460 -39.54 -11.53 6.06
N MET A 461 -40.47 -10.88 5.36
CA MET A 461 -41.41 -11.55 4.46
C MET A 461 -41.23 -10.97 3.05
N ASN A 462 -41.16 -11.84 2.04
CA ASN A 462 -41.01 -11.44 0.62
C ASN A 462 -39.88 -10.44 0.34
N ASN A 463 -38.70 -10.61 0.97
CA ASN A 463 -37.52 -9.72 0.85
C ASN A 463 -37.71 -8.28 1.37
N GLU A 464 -38.80 -7.99 2.09
CA GLU A 464 -38.98 -6.70 2.79
C GLU A 464 -38.87 -6.89 4.31
N GLN A 465 -38.30 -5.90 4.99
CA GLN A 465 -38.16 -5.87 6.44
C GLN A 465 -39.42 -5.26 7.06
N ILE A 466 -40.14 -6.04 7.86
CA ILE A 466 -41.40 -5.61 8.49
C ILE A 466 -41.21 -5.58 10.01
N TRP A 467 -41.49 -4.43 10.61
CA TRP A 467 -41.37 -4.19 12.05
C TRP A 467 -42.71 -4.44 12.76
N TRP A 468 -42.68 -5.10 13.92
CA TRP A 468 -43.83 -5.47 14.74
C TRP A 468 -43.84 -4.73 16.07
#